data_AF-A0A432HNF2-F1
#
_entry.id   AF-A0A432HNF2-F1
#
_cell.length_a   1.000
_cell.length_b   1.000
_cell.length_c   1.000
_cell.angle_alpha   90.00
_cell.angle_beta   90.00
_cell.angle_gamma   90.00
#
_symmetry.space_group_name_H-M   'P 1'
#
loop_
_entity.id
_entity.type
_entity.pdbx_description
1 polymer ?
#
loop_
_entity_poly.entity_id
_entity_poly.type
_entity_poly.pdbx_seq_one_letter_code
_entity_poly.pdbx_strand_id
1 'polypeptide(L)'
;MKRVGSILFILLMIALIMEAALAISVAGTDNNGAEEMTLDAGKKGAVWFPHRQHQDNLGDCMHCHSVFPKEAGAIQKMKAEGALKKKQVMKKVCLSCHRKMKKMKKPAGPTSCKKCHRKK
;
A
#
# COMPACT_ATOMS: atom_id res chain seq x y z
N MET A 1 -50.01 -24.91 24.82
CA MET A 1 -50.10 -23.58 24.18
C MET A 1 -49.03 -22.59 24.65
N LYS A 2 -48.78 -22.42 25.96
CA LYS A 2 -47.77 -21.46 26.49
C LYS A 2 -46.32 -21.69 25.97
N ARG A 3 -45.90 -22.95 25.82
CA ARG A 3 -44.56 -23.33 25.34
C ARG A 3 -44.33 -23.06 23.84
N VAL A 4 -45.37 -23.14 23.03
CA VAL A 4 -45.29 -22.89 21.57
C VAL A 4 -45.17 -21.38 21.29
N GLY A 5 -45.87 -20.54 22.07
CA GLY A 5 -45.71 -19.09 22.01
C GLY A 5 -44.32 -18.60 22.43
N SER A 6 -43.72 -19.22 23.46
CA SER A 6 -42.34 -18.89 23.87
C SER A 6 -41.29 -19.29 22.84
N ILE A 7 -41.45 -20.45 22.17
CA ILE A 7 -40.52 -20.88 21.11
C ILE A 7 -40.62 -19.96 19.88
N LEU A 8 -41.84 -19.58 19.49
CA LEU A 8 -42.06 -18.64 18.38
C LEU A 8 -41.49 -17.25 18.66
N PHE A 9 -41.61 -16.77 19.91
CA PHE A 9 -41.05 -15.50 20.35
C PHE A 9 -39.51 -15.51 20.37
N ILE A 10 -38.90 -16.63 20.81
CA ILE A 10 -37.44 -16.81 20.80
C ILE A 10 -36.91 -16.86 19.36
N LEU A 11 -37.60 -17.55 18.45
CA LEU A 11 -37.21 -17.60 17.04
C LEU A 11 -37.31 -16.23 16.34
N LEU A 12 -38.33 -15.43 16.66
CA LEU A 12 -38.47 -14.05 16.18
C LEU A 12 -37.36 -13.12 16.71
N MET A 13 -36.97 -13.28 17.99
CA MET A 13 -35.86 -12.53 18.56
C MET A 13 -34.51 -12.94 17.95
N ILE A 14 -34.28 -14.24 17.69
CA ILE A 14 -33.06 -14.72 17.02
C ILE A 14 -32.97 -14.18 15.58
N ALA A 15 -34.09 -14.14 14.84
CA ALA A 15 -34.13 -13.56 13.50
C ALA A 15 -33.77 -12.07 13.51
N LEU A 16 -34.33 -11.28 14.45
CA LEU A 16 -34.01 -9.87 14.64
C LEU A 16 -32.54 -9.62 15.03
N ILE A 17 -31.94 -10.51 15.83
CA ILE A 17 -30.53 -10.41 16.23
C ILE A 17 -29.60 -10.76 15.05
N MET A 18 -29.98 -11.67 14.15
CA MET A 18 -29.19 -11.99 12.95
C MET A 18 -29.19 -10.85 11.92
N GLU A 19 -30.27 -10.07 11.82
CA GLU A 19 -30.35 -8.91 10.91
C GLU A 19 -29.45 -7.75 11.38
N ALA A 20 -29.31 -7.56 12.71
CA ALA A 20 -28.42 -6.55 13.28
C ALA A 20 -26.92 -6.85 13.09
N ALA A 21 -26.54 -8.09 12.79
CA ALA A 21 -25.16 -8.50 12.62
C ALA A 21 -24.58 -8.22 11.21
N LEU A 22 -25.41 -7.80 10.24
CA LEU A 22 -24.99 -7.61 8.84
C LEU A 22 -24.58 -6.18 8.47
N ALA A 23 -24.65 -5.22 9.40
CA ALA A 23 -24.37 -3.80 9.15
C ALA A 23 -22.97 -3.32 9.58
N ILE A 24 -21.98 -4.22 9.65
CA ILE A 24 -20.58 -3.84 9.89
C ILE A 24 -19.77 -4.09 8.61
N SER A 25 -20.06 -3.34 7.55
CA SER A 25 -19.17 -3.22 6.40
C SER A 25 -18.23 -2.03 6.61
N VAL A 26 -17.08 -2.37 7.21
CA VAL A 26 -15.74 -1.78 7.04
C VAL A 26 -15.71 -0.38 6.40
N ALA A 27 -15.90 0.66 7.21
CA ALA A 27 -15.34 1.97 6.89
C ALA A 27 -13.81 1.86 7.03
N GLY A 28 -13.16 1.29 6.02
CA GLY A 28 -11.73 1.41 5.86
C GLY A 28 -11.43 2.89 5.66
N THR A 29 -10.88 3.56 6.67
CA THR A 29 -10.10 4.76 6.43
C THR A 29 -9.01 4.33 5.47
N ASP A 30 -9.13 4.69 4.21
CA ASP A 30 -8.15 4.37 3.19
C ASP A 30 -6.79 4.87 3.68
N ASN A 31 -5.95 3.96 4.18
CA ASN A 31 -4.60 4.21 4.67
C ASN A 31 -3.65 4.47 3.50
N ASN A 32 -4.09 5.30 2.58
CA ASN A 32 -3.38 5.71 1.39
C ASN A 32 -2.47 6.85 1.83
N GLY A 33 -1.16 6.58 1.87
CA GLY A 33 -0.15 7.62 2.12
C GLY A 33 -0.27 8.78 1.11
N ALA A 34 0.50 9.85 1.33
CA ALA A 34 0.46 11.06 0.50
C ALA A 34 0.45 10.75 -1.01
N GLU A 35 -0.34 11.50 -1.77
CA GLU A 35 -0.55 11.25 -3.21
C GLU A 35 0.73 11.46 -4.02
N GLU A 36 1.48 12.49 -3.66
CA GLU A 36 2.81 12.75 -4.17
C GLU A 36 3.78 12.90 -3.02
N MET A 37 5.02 12.48 -3.22
CA MET A 37 6.07 12.64 -2.22
C MET A 37 7.43 12.83 -2.86
N THR A 38 8.32 13.45 -2.09
CA THR A 38 9.72 13.61 -2.46
C THR A 38 10.56 12.63 -1.64
N LEU A 39 11.26 11.73 -2.31
CA LEU A 39 12.09 10.72 -1.67
C LEU A 39 13.53 11.22 -1.57
N ASP A 40 14.10 11.19 -0.37
CA ASP A 40 15.53 11.42 -0.19
C ASP A 40 16.33 10.25 -0.78
N ALA A 41 17.05 10.56 -1.86
CA ALA A 41 17.94 9.64 -2.55
C ALA A 41 19.43 10.00 -2.40
N GLY A 42 19.75 10.71 -1.32
CA GLY A 42 21.10 11.05 -0.87
C GLY A 42 21.81 12.00 -1.83
N LYS A 43 23.11 11.75 -2.06
CA LYS A 43 24.00 12.63 -2.84
C LYS A 43 23.54 12.93 -4.28
N LYS A 44 22.61 12.15 -4.85
CA LYS A 44 22.08 12.40 -6.20
C LYS A 44 20.90 13.39 -6.21
N GLY A 45 20.48 13.88 -5.05
CA GLY A 45 19.33 14.75 -4.91
C GLY A 45 18.03 13.95 -4.82
N ALA A 46 17.01 14.63 -4.33
CA ALA A 46 15.71 14.03 -4.11
C ALA A 46 15.01 13.61 -5.41
N VAL A 47 14.09 12.66 -5.31
CA VAL A 47 13.32 12.11 -6.42
C VAL A 47 11.84 12.36 -6.16
N TRP A 48 11.16 13.04 -7.07
CA TRP A 48 9.70 13.14 -7.04
C TRP A 48 9.08 11.77 -7.35
N PHE A 49 8.10 11.38 -6.54
CA PHE A 49 7.44 10.07 -6.61
C PHE A 49 5.91 10.25 -6.55
N PRO A 50 5.19 9.93 -7.65
CA PRO A 50 3.73 9.99 -7.69
C PRO A 50 3.16 8.72 -7.07
N HIS A 51 3.00 8.70 -5.75
CA HIS A 51 2.58 7.52 -5.01
C HIS A 51 1.14 7.09 -5.36
N ARG A 52 0.21 8.04 -5.51
CA ARG A 52 -1.17 7.78 -5.95
C ARG A 52 -1.21 7.05 -7.29
N GLN A 53 -0.42 7.50 -8.26
CA GLN A 53 -0.32 6.82 -9.55
C GLN A 53 0.08 5.34 -9.39
N HIS A 54 0.95 5.02 -8.44
CA HIS A 54 1.31 3.62 -8.19
C HIS A 54 0.19 2.86 -7.49
N GLN A 55 -0.54 3.48 -6.56
CA GLN A 55 -1.70 2.88 -5.90
C GLN A 55 -2.80 2.54 -6.92
N ASP A 56 -3.14 3.47 -7.81
CA ASP A 56 -4.22 3.30 -8.78
C ASP A 56 -3.90 2.21 -9.82
N ASN A 57 -2.62 2.08 -10.21
CA ASN A 57 -2.20 1.11 -11.22
C ASN A 57 -1.88 -0.28 -10.66
N LEU A 58 -1.60 -0.40 -9.35
CA LEU A 58 -1.12 -1.65 -8.76
C LEU A 58 -2.08 -2.24 -7.73
N GLY A 59 -2.78 -1.42 -6.93
CA GLY A 59 -3.69 -1.84 -5.86
C GLY A 59 -3.02 -2.52 -4.65
N ASP A 60 -1.95 -3.29 -4.86
CA ASP A 60 -1.22 -3.99 -3.80
C ASP A 60 -0.03 -3.16 -3.27
N CYS A 61 -0.14 -2.73 -2.01
CA CYS A 61 0.91 -2.01 -1.30
C CYS A 61 2.20 -2.83 -1.16
N MET A 62 2.11 -4.16 -1.14
CA MET A 62 3.24 -5.06 -0.87
C MET A 62 4.18 -5.20 -2.05
N HIS A 63 3.77 -4.77 -3.25
CA HIS A 63 4.70 -4.58 -4.37
C HIS A 63 5.85 -3.63 -4.02
N CYS A 64 5.61 -2.66 -3.13
CA CYS A 64 6.64 -1.73 -2.67
C CYS A 64 7.12 -2.02 -1.24
N HIS A 65 6.19 -2.21 -0.31
CA HIS A 65 6.47 -2.31 1.12
C HIS A 65 6.90 -3.72 1.58
N SER A 66 7.30 -4.60 0.66
CA SER A 66 7.84 -5.93 0.99
C SER A 66 9.23 -5.89 1.66
N VAL A 67 9.92 -4.74 1.60
CA VAL A 67 11.28 -4.59 2.17
C VAL A 67 11.42 -3.42 3.13
N PHE A 68 10.31 -2.75 3.47
CA PHE A 68 10.22 -1.67 4.45
C PHE A 68 8.75 -1.46 4.87
N PRO A 69 8.46 -1.08 6.12
CA PRO A 69 7.10 -0.91 6.60
C PRO A 69 6.35 0.25 5.91
N LYS A 70 5.01 0.21 5.98
CA LYS A 70 4.10 1.26 5.48
C LYS A 70 4.07 2.46 6.43
N GLU A 71 5.23 3.07 6.65
CA GLU A 71 5.42 4.16 7.61
C GLU A 71 6.30 5.26 7.00
N ALA A 72 5.94 6.52 7.24
CA ALA A 72 6.73 7.66 6.79
C ALA A 72 8.13 7.61 7.43
N GLY A 73 9.17 7.81 6.62
CA GLY A 73 10.55 7.78 7.11
C GLY A 73 11.12 6.39 7.39
N ALA A 74 10.36 5.30 7.22
CA ALA A 74 10.83 3.92 7.45
C ALA A 74 12.17 3.59 6.77
N ILE A 75 12.30 3.97 5.49
CA ILE A 75 13.54 3.73 4.72
C ILE A 75 14.72 4.48 5.34
N GLN A 76 14.50 5.66 5.92
CA GLN A 76 15.56 6.50 6.49
C GLN A 76 15.98 5.95 7.84
N LYS A 77 15.02 5.55 8.67
CA LYS A 77 15.25 4.83 9.92
C LYS A 77 16.06 3.55 9.69
N MET A 78 15.61 2.69 8.77
CA MET A 78 16.32 1.44 8.46
C MET A 78 17.70 1.65 7.82
N LYS A 79 17.95 2.78 7.12
CA LYS A 79 19.30 3.16 6.68
C LYS A 79 20.19 3.54 7.86
N ALA A 80 19.67 4.33 8.81
CA ALA A 80 20.40 4.75 9.99
C ALA A 80 20.76 3.56 10.90
N GLU A 81 19.85 2.59 11.01
CA GLU A 81 20.05 1.33 11.74
C GLU A 81 20.95 0.32 11.00
N GLY A 82 21.38 0.62 9.77
CA GLY A 82 22.19 -0.30 8.96
C GLY A 82 21.43 -1.52 8.39
N ALA A 83 20.11 -1.61 8.60
CA ALA A 83 19.26 -2.70 8.14
C ALA A 83 19.07 -2.72 6.61
N LEU A 84 19.33 -1.62 5.91
CA LEU A 84 19.25 -1.54 4.45
C LEU A 84 20.63 -1.40 3.79
N LYS A 85 20.94 -2.32 2.87
CA LYS A 85 22.09 -2.16 1.98
C LYS A 85 21.91 -0.94 1.08
N LYS A 86 23.03 -0.34 0.65
CA LYS A 86 23.06 0.80 -0.27
C LYS A 86 22.21 0.51 -1.52
N LYS A 87 21.24 1.39 -1.78
CA LYS A 87 20.30 1.32 -2.92
C LYS A 87 19.42 0.06 -2.95
N GLN A 88 19.26 -0.66 -1.85
CA GLN A 88 18.48 -1.91 -1.80
C GLN A 88 17.04 -1.70 -2.26
N VAL A 89 16.31 -0.75 -1.68
CA VAL A 89 14.91 -0.45 -2.04
C VAL A 89 14.80 -0.07 -3.52
N MET A 90 15.61 0.90 -3.97
CA MET A 90 15.64 1.36 -5.37
C MET A 90 15.88 0.21 -6.36
N LYS A 91 16.80 -0.71 -6.06
CA LYS A 91 17.13 -1.83 -6.96
C LYS A 91 16.07 -2.93 -6.93
N LYS A 92 15.64 -3.36 -5.74
CA LYS A 92 14.76 -4.52 -5.56
C LYS A 92 13.29 -4.21 -5.86
N VAL A 93 12.84 -3.00 -5.56
CA VAL A 93 11.46 -2.58 -5.74
C VAL A 93 11.33 -1.81 -7.06
N CYS A 94 11.88 -0.60 -7.11
CA CYS A 94 11.60 0.36 -8.20
C CYS A 94 12.15 -0.11 -9.55
N LEU A 95 13.47 -0.32 -9.65
CA LEU A 95 14.11 -0.69 -10.91
C LEU A 95 13.74 -2.10 -11.36
N SER A 96 13.50 -3.03 -10.45
CA SER A 96 13.07 -4.39 -10.77
C SER A 96 11.75 -4.36 -11.54
N CYS A 97 10.73 -3.68 -10.98
CA CYS A 97 9.43 -3.53 -11.61
C CYS A 97 9.53 -2.76 -12.94
N HIS A 98 10.15 -1.58 -12.94
CA HIS A 98 10.23 -0.75 -14.16
C HIS A 98 10.95 -1.47 -15.31
N ARG A 99 12.02 -2.23 -15.03
CA ARG A 99 12.73 -3.01 -16.06
C ARG A 99 11.89 -4.18 -16.55
N LYS A 100 11.18 -4.88 -15.67
CA LYS A 100 10.26 -5.96 -16.04
C LYS A 100 9.17 -5.45 -16.98
N MET A 101 8.50 -4.36 -16.61
CA MET A 101 7.44 -3.75 -17.42
C MET A 101 7.98 -3.26 -18.77
N LYS A 102 9.16 -2.63 -18.79
CA LYS A 102 9.82 -2.21 -20.03
C LYS A 102 10.16 -3.42 -20.93
N LYS A 103 10.68 -4.51 -20.37
CA LYS A 103 10.96 -5.75 -21.11
C LYS A 103 9.69 -6.36 -21.71
N MET A 104 8.58 -6.27 -20.98
CA MET A 104 7.26 -6.70 -21.43
C MET A 104 6.59 -5.73 -22.41
N LYS A 105 7.27 -4.63 -22.81
CA LYS A 105 6.72 -3.56 -23.65
C LYS A 105 5.42 -2.94 -23.09
N LYS A 106 5.24 -2.98 -21.76
CA LYS A 106 4.13 -2.33 -21.06
C LYS A 106 4.55 -0.92 -20.60
N PRO A 107 3.60 -0.02 -20.29
CA PRO A 107 3.90 1.24 -19.61
C PRO A 107 4.78 0.99 -18.39
N ALA A 108 5.87 1.75 -18.28
CA ALA A 108 6.89 1.54 -17.27
C ALA A 108 7.47 2.87 -16.81
N GLY A 109 7.77 2.96 -15.52
CA GLY A 109 8.51 4.09 -14.97
C GLY A 109 9.97 4.15 -15.44
N PRO A 110 10.71 5.19 -15.04
CA PRO A 110 12.07 5.43 -15.48
C PRO A 110 13.04 4.34 -15.01
N THR A 111 13.96 3.93 -15.89
CA THR A 111 15.01 2.92 -15.60
C THR A 111 16.42 3.48 -15.59
N SER A 112 16.61 4.78 -15.86
CA SER A 112 17.92 5.43 -15.93
C SER A 112 18.07 6.50 -14.87
N CYS A 113 19.30 6.70 -14.38
CA CYS A 113 19.60 7.59 -13.26
C CYS A 113 19.08 9.01 -13.49
N LYS A 114 19.30 9.59 -14.67
CA LYS A 114 18.92 10.98 -15.00
C LYS A 114 17.40 11.17 -15.13
N LYS A 115 16.64 10.11 -15.41
CA LYS A 115 15.18 10.19 -15.53
C LYS A 115 14.50 10.18 -14.15
N CYS A 116 15.09 9.50 -13.16
CA CYS A 116 14.64 9.59 -11.77
C CYS A 116 15.17 10.87 -11.09
N HIS A 117 16.47 11.14 -11.23
CA HIS A 117 17.14 12.31 -10.64
C HIS A 117 17.25 13.44 -11.67
N ARG A 118 16.12 14.06 -11.98
CA ARG A 118 16.13 15.24 -12.85
C ARG A 118 16.76 16.40 -12.07
N LYS A 119 17.82 17.00 -12.63
CA LYS A 119 18.23 18.34 -12.19
C LYS A 119 17.11 19.29 -12.60
N LYS A 120 16.68 20.16 -11.68
CA LYS A 120 15.90 21.33 -12.06
C LYS A 120 16.65 22.11 -13.13
#